data_AF-A0A2L2YAQ4-F1
#
_entry.id   AF-A0A2L2YAQ4-F1
#
_cell.length_a   1.000
_cell.length_b   1.000
_cell.length_c   1.000
_cell.angle_alpha   90.00
_cell.angle_beta   90.00
_cell.angle_gamma   90.00
#
_symmetry.space_group_name_H-M   'P 1'
#
loop_
_entity.id
_entity.type
_entity.pdbx_description
1 polymer ?
#
loop_
_entity_poly.entity_id
_entity_poly.type
_entity_poly.pdbx_seq_one_letter_code
_entity_poly.pdbx_strand_id
1 'polypeptide(L)'
;DGLADMEKLLSEEVITNISSNLRSLPIQVTLPRFSYTAEYNLIPILKNLGIQTLFNASSVDLGGISSTESLYVSKVLHKCAIQVDEEGGEATVVTGVSAGVRTGGPLVPLFTADHPFLFFIRDRFLNLTLFIGRVTHL
;
A
#
# COMPACT_ATOMS: atom_id res chain seq x y z
N ASP A 1 -6.68 3.38 18.15
CA ASP A 1 -6.23 2.39 17.14
C ASP A 1 -4.78 2.61 16.69
N GLY A 2 -4.17 3.79 16.90
CA GLY A 2 -2.72 4.03 16.72
C GLY A 2 -2.26 4.20 15.28
N LEU A 3 -3.14 3.92 14.32
CA LEU A 3 -2.86 3.98 12.89
C LEU A 3 -2.47 5.40 12.44
N ALA A 4 -3.17 6.42 12.91
CA ALA A 4 -2.89 7.82 12.54
C ALA A 4 -1.51 8.30 13.03
N ASP A 5 -1.03 7.79 14.17
CA ASP A 5 0.31 8.12 14.65
C ASP A 5 1.38 7.37 13.88
N MET A 6 1.10 6.12 13.47
CA MET A 6 1.95 5.37 12.56
C MET A 6 2.07 6.04 11.19
N GLU A 7 0.96 6.56 10.64
CA GLU A 7 0.93 7.27 9.35
C GLU A 7 1.88 8.48 9.32
N LYS A 8 2.00 9.22 10.44
CA LYS A 8 2.91 10.38 10.55
C LYS A 8 4.39 9.98 10.53
N LEU A 9 4.71 8.74 10.90
CA LEU A 9 6.07 8.22 10.92
C LEU A 9 6.48 7.59 9.58
N LEU A 10 5.57 7.50 8.62
CA LEU A 10 5.87 6.89 7.33
C LEU A 10 6.87 7.75 6.56
N SER A 11 7.99 7.11 6.22
CA SER A 11 8.97 7.61 5.29
C SER A 11 9.48 6.47 4.41
N GLU A 12 10.10 6.81 3.29
CA GLU A 12 10.74 5.82 2.42
C GLU A 12 11.81 5.01 3.17
N GLU A 13 12.54 5.67 4.08
CA GLU A 13 13.53 5.04 4.95
C GLU A 13 12.89 4.01 5.89
N VAL A 14 11.81 4.37 6.59
CA VAL A 14 11.10 3.46 7.50
C VAL A 14 10.56 2.25 6.74
N ILE A 15 9.94 2.49 5.58
CA ILE A 15 9.38 1.45 4.73
C ILE A 15 10.48 0.51 4.19
N THR A 16 11.63 1.06 3.82
CA THR A 16 12.79 0.28 3.35
C THR A 16 13.41 -0.52 4.48
N ASN A 17 13.54 0.06 5.67
CA ASN A 17 14.03 -0.60 6.86
C ASN A 17 13.12 -1.77 7.29
N ILE A 18 11.80 -1.60 7.25
CA ILE A 18 10.87 -2.71 7.51
C ILE A 18 11.14 -3.84 6.52
N SER A 19 11.16 -3.56 5.22
CA SER A 19 11.32 -4.59 4.20
C SER A 19 12.68 -5.28 4.21
N SER A 20 13.77 -4.58 4.55
CA SER A 20 15.11 -5.19 4.64
C SER A 20 15.28 -6.09 5.88
N ASN A 21 14.48 -5.88 6.93
CA ASN A 21 14.55 -6.64 8.17
C ASN A 21 13.52 -7.79 8.26
N LEU A 22 12.64 -7.95 7.26
CA LEU A 22 11.71 -9.08 7.21
C LEU A 22 12.46 -10.41 7.13
N ARG A 23 11.98 -11.41 7.89
CA ARG A 23 12.52 -12.76 7.91
C ARG A 23 11.43 -13.75 7.52
N SER A 24 11.81 -14.79 6.79
CA SER A 24 10.91 -15.90 6.51
C SER A 24 10.75 -16.76 7.76
N LEU A 25 9.54 -16.88 8.27
CA LEU A 25 9.18 -17.69 9.43
C LEU A 25 7.76 -18.26 9.21
N PRO A 26 7.49 -19.52 9.59
CA PRO A 26 6.12 -20.02 9.65
C PRO A 26 5.31 -19.20 10.66
N ILE A 27 4.22 -18.60 10.19
CA ILE A 27 3.25 -17.84 11.00
C ILE A 27 1.84 -18.22 10.56
N GLN A 28 0.89 -18.14 11.49
CA GLN A 28 -0.54 -18.25 11.17
C GLN A 28 -1.09 -16.84 10.94
N VAL A 29 -1.71 -16.61 9.78
CA VAL A 29 -2.22 -15.30 9.38
C VAL A 29 -3.74 -15.35 9.23
N THR A 30 -4.43 -14.37 9.82
CA THR A 30 -5.83 -14.07 9.57
C THR A 30 -5.92 -12.68 8.98
N LEU A 31 -6.32 -12.59 7.71
CA LEU A 31 -6.49 -11.34 6.97
C LEU A 31 -7.93 -11.28 6.44
N PRO A 32 -8.65 -10.16 6.64
CA PRO A 32 -10.00 -10.01 6.13
C PRO A 32 -10.01 -9.86 4.62
N ARG A 33 -11.08 -10.33 3.97
CA ARG A 33 -11.37 -9.96 2.58
C ARG A 33 -11.77 -8.51 2.53
N PHE A 34 -11.30 -7.77 1.53
CA PHE A 34 -11.74 -6.39 1.33
C PHE A 34 -11.65 -5.98 -0.14
N SER A 35 -12.50 -5.03 -0.52
CA SER A 35 -12.48 -4.42 -1.84
C SER A 35 -12.72 -2.92 -1.72
N TYR A 36 -11.84 -2.12 -2.31
CA TYR A 36 -11.94 -0.66 -2.31
C TYR A 36 -11.67 -0.10 -3.68
N THR A 37 -12.39 0.96 -4.04
CA THR A 37 -12.09 1.82 -5.19
C THR A 37 -11.99 3.25 -4.70
N ALA A 38 -10.93 3.95 -5.12
CA ALA A 38 -10.73 5.34 -4.78
C ALA A 38 -10.47 6.16 -6.05
N GLU A 39 -10.96 7.41 -6.05
CA GLU A 39 -10.77 8.37 -7.12
C GLU A 39 -10.46 9.73 -6.50
N TYR A 40 -9.34 10.33 -6.89
CA TYR A 40 -8.85 11.58 -6.33
C TYR A 40 -8.59 12.59 -7.45
N ASN A 41 -9.05 13.83 -7.23
CA ASN A 41 -8.50 14.97 -7.93
C ASN A 41 -7.19 15.37 -7.25
N LEU A 42 -6.06 15.21 -7.95
CA LEU A 42 -4.74 15.48 -7.40
C LEU A 42 -4.35 16.96 -7.43
N ILE A 43 -5.08 17.83 -8.12
CA ILE A 43 -4.71 19.26 -8.22
C ILE A 43 -4.50 19.91 -6.84
N PRO A 44 -5.42 19.80 -5.86
CA PRO A 44 -5.23 20.41 -4.55
C PRO A 44 -3.98 19.86 -3.81
N ILE A 45 -3.73 18.56 -3.96
CA ILE A 45 -2.59 17.88 -3.32
C ILE A 45 -1.27 18.34 -3.95
N LEU A 46 -1.19 18.33 -5.28
CA LEU A 46 0.00 18.75 -6.02
C LEU A 46 0.32 20.24 -5.78
N LYS A 47 -0.71 21.10 -5.65
CA LYS A 47 -0.54 22.49 -5.23
C LYS A 47 0.06 22.62 -3.84
N ASN A 48 -0.41 21.83 -2.88
CA ASN A 48 0.13 21.79 -1.52
C ASN A 48 1.59 21.30 -1.50
N LEU A 49 1.97 20.42 -2.44
CA LEU A 49 3.35 19.99 -2.65
C LEU A 49 4.23 21.00 -3.43
N GLY A 50 3.69 22.17 -3.78
CA GLY A 50 4.44 23.25 -4.44
C GLY A 50 4.28 23.32 -5.97
N ILE A 51 3.60 22.37 -6.59
CA ILE A 51 3.31 22.39 -8.03
C ILE A 51 2.07 23.27 -8.27
N GLN A 52 2.29 24.57 -8.46
CA GLN A 52 1.20 25.54 -8.60
C GLN A 52 0.99 26.01 -10.03
N THR A 53 2.09 26.33 -10.73
CA THR A 53 2.08 26.98 -12.05
C THR A 53 1.44 26.11 -13.12
N LEU A 54 1.60 24.78 -13.05
CA LEU A 54 1.04 23.79 -13.98
C LEU A 54 -0.49 23.94 -14.18
N PHE A 55 -1.18 24.43 -13.15
CA PHE A 55 -2.63 24.54 -13.08
C PHE A 55 -3.14 25.97 -13.29
N ASN A 56 -2.27 26.92 -13.67
CA ASN A 56 -2.64 28.31 -13.94
C ASN A 56 -2.41 28.65 -15.41
N ALA A 57 -3.51 28.81 -16.15
CA ALA A 57 -3.50 29.16 -17.57
C ALA A 57 -2.73 30.46 -17.90
N SER A 58 -2.61 31.40 -16.96
CA SER A 58 -1.96 32.69 -17.21
C SER A 58 -0.45 32.68 -17.00
N SER A 59 0.11 31.65 -16.35
CA SER A 59 1.52 31.65 -15.93
C SER A 59 2.25 30.34 -16.25
N VAL A 60 1.57 29.35 -16.82
CA VAL A 60 2.18 28.07 -17.17
C VAL A 60 2.98 28.18 -18.46
N ASP A 61 4.14 27.56 -18.50
CA ASP A 61 4.91 27.34 -19.72
C ASP A 61 4.98 25.83 -19.99
N LEU A 62 4.27 25.40 -21.04
CA LEU A 62 4.28 24.03 -21.57
C LEU A 62 4.83 23.99 -23.01
N GLY A 63 5.69 24.94 -23.38
CA GLY A 63 6.26 25.04 -24.72
C GLY A 63 7.03 23.79 -25.18
N GLY A 64 7.57 23.02 -24.22
CA GLY A 64 8.21 21.73 -24.49
C GLY A 64 7.25 20.60 -24.90
N ILE A 65 5.93 20.78 -24.69
CA ILE A 65 4.88 19.83 -25.09
C ILE A 65 4.21 20.30 -26.38
N SER A 66 3.87 21.58 -26.46
CA SER A 66 3.18 22.17 -27.61
C SER A 66 3.43 23.67 -27.70
N SER A 67 3.44 24.21 -28.91
CA SER A 67 3.46 25.65 -29.18
C SER A 67 2.10 26.34 -28.99
N THR A 68 1.08 25.62 -28.51
CA THR A 68 -0.26 26.16 -28.29
C THR A 68 -0.26 27.17 -27.14
N GLU A 69 -0.66 28.40 -27.45
CA GLU A 69 -0.89 29.43 -26.42
C GLU A 69 -2.08 29.02 -25.53
N SER A 70 -1.96 29.22 -24.21
CA SER A 70 -2.96 28.83 -23.19
C SER A 70 -3.10 27.32 -22.91
N LEU A 71 -2.11 26.49 -23.26
CA LEU A 71 -2.09 25.09 -22.80
C LEU A 71 -1.79 25.02 -21.29
N TYR A 72 -2.68 24.39 -20.51
CA TYR A 72 -2.48 24.16 -19.08
C TYR A 72 -3.13 22.85 -18.63
N VAL A 73 -2.75 22.36 -17.44
CA VAL A 73 -3.36 21.16 -16.87
C VAL A 73 -4.64 21.55 -16.12
N SER A 74 -5.79 21.16 -16.65
CA SER A 74 -7.10 21.49 -16.06
C SER A 74 -7.58 20.46 -15.04
N LYS A 75 -7.18 19.19 -15.16
CA LYS A 75 -7.52 18.09 -14.24
C LYS A 75 -6.37 17.08 -14.15
N VAL A 76 -6.19 16.52 -12.96
CA VAL A 76 -5.35 15.34 -12.71
C VAL A 76 -6.17 14.36 -11.89
N LEU A 77 -6.60 13.26 -12.50
CA LEU A 77 -7.43 12.25 -11.86
C LEU A 77 -6.60 11.00 -11.59
N HIS A 78 -6.57 10.57 -10.34
CA HIS A 78 -5.95 9.32 -9.92
C HIS A 78 -7.03 8.36 -9.44
N LYS A 79 -7.18 7.24 -10.13
CA LYS A 79 -8.17 6.20 -9.80
C LYS A 79 -7.45 4.89 -9.57
N CYS A 80 -7.80 4.22 -8.48
CA CYS A 80 -7.25 2.93 -8.11
C CYS A 80 -8.35 2.02 -7.55
N ALA A 81 -8.19 0.73 -7.74
CA ALA A 81 -9.05 -0.30 -7.16
C ALA A 81 -8.18 -1.43 -6.62
N ILE A 82 -8.58 -1.98 -5.48
CA ILE A 82 -7.93 -3.10 -4.82
C ILE A 82 -9.01 -4.10 -4.42
N GLN A 83 -8.74 -5.38 -4.64
CA GLN A 83 -9.55 -6.48 -4.13
C GLN A 83 -8.60 -7.52 -3.56
N VAL A 84 -8.85 -7.92 -2.33
CA VAL A 84 -8.13 -8.97 -1.62
C VAL A 84 -9.15 -10.03 -1.22
N ASP A 85 -8.97 -11.22 -1.77
CA ASP A 85 -9.73 -12.43 -1.51
C ASP A 85 -8.78 -13.64 -1.51
N GLU A 86 -9.34 -14.82 -1.35
CA GLU A 86 -8.63 -16.10 -1.31
C GLU A 86 -8.60 -16.79 -2.68
N GLU A 87 -8.96 -16.13 -3.80
CA GLU A 87 -8.86 -16.77 -5.11
C GLU A 87 -7.40 -17.15 -5.41
N GLY A 88 -7.18 -18.43 -5.69
CA GLY A 88 -5.84 -19.04 -5.81
C GLY A 88 -5.31 -19.69 -4.53
N GLY A 89 -6.08 -19.71 -3.45
CA GLY A 89 -5.76 -20.35 -2.17
C GLY A 89 -5.78 -21.88 -2.19
N GLU A 90 -5.03 -22.54 -3.09
CA GLU A 90 -4.57 -23.91 -2.84
C GLU A 90 -3.38 -23.85 -1.86
N ALA A 91 -3.68 -23.53 -0.60
CA ALA A 91 -2.75 -23.77 0.48
C ALA A 91 -2.67 -25.28 0.68
N THR A 92 -1.72 -25.92 -0.01
CA THR A 92 -1.27 -27.28 0.34
C THR A 92 -0.64 -27.18 1.72
N VAL A 93 -1.44 -27.32 2.76
CA VAL A 93 -0.97 -27.45 4.13
C VAL A 93 -0.37 -28.85 4.25
N VAL A 94 0.92 -29.00 3.93
CA VAL A 94 1.70 -30.16 4.37
C VAL A 94 2.01 -29.97 5.86
N THR A 95 0.98 -30.06 6.71
CA THR A 95 1.20 -30.40 8.10
C THR A 95 1.58 -31.87 8.12
N GLY A 96 2.89 -32.13 7.98
CA GLY A 96 3.49 -33.40 8.35
C GLY A 96 3.33 -33.63 9.85
N VAL A 97 2.13 -34.00 10.29
CA VAL A 97 1.90 -34.53 11.62
C VAL A 97 2.48 -35.94 11.61
N SER A 98 3.78 -36.03 11.89
CA SER A 98 4.33 -37.27 12.42
C SER A 98 3.60 -37.53 13.74
N ALA A 99 2.76 -38.56 13.77
CA ALA A 99 2.17 -39.09 15.00
C ALA A 99 3.30 -39.66 15.87
N GLY A 100 3.98 -38.75 16.56
CA GLY A 100 4.94 -39.02 17.61
C GLY A 100 4.59 -38.12 18.76
N VAL A 101 4.40 -38.71 19.94
CA VAL A 101 4.19 -38.02 21.22
C VAL A 101 5.13 -36.82 21.31
N ARG A 102 4.61 -35.59 21.37
CA ARG A 102 5.43 -34.38 21.48
C ARG A 102 4.90 -33.45 22.56
N THR A 103 5.61 -33.47 23.67
CA THR A 103 5.79 -32.36 24.59
C THR A 103 6.14 -31.07 23.83
N GLY A 104 5.40 -29.98 24.09
CA GLY A 104 5.81 -28.58 23.90
C GLY A 104 6.63 -28.23 22.64
N GLY A 105 6.06 -28.37 21.44
CA GLY A 105 6.63 -27.75 20.23
C GLY A 105 6.61 -26.21 20.30
N PRO A 106 7.45 -25.49 19.54
CA PRO A 106 7.44 -24.03 19.52
C PRO A 106 6.06 -23.50 19.13
N LEU A 107 5.51 -22.54 19.88
CA LEU A 107 4.29 -21.84 19.48
C LEU A 107 4.55 -21.11 18.15
N VAL A 108 3.74 -21.43 17.13
CA VAL A 108 3.73 -20.68 15.87
C VAL A 108 3.12 -19.30 16.14
N PRO A 109 3.77 -18.19 15.78
CA PRO A 109 3.20 -16.85 15.97
C PRO A 109 1.90 -16.68 15.18
N LEU A 110 0.91 -16.04 15.81
CA LEU A 110 -0.36 -15.67 15.19
C LEU A 110 -0.34 -14.18 14.85
N PHE A 111 -0.75 -13.84 13.64
CA PHE A 111 -1.01 -12.49 13.19
C PHE A 111 -2.47 -12.39 12.73
N THR A 112 -3.26 -11.57 13.40
CA THR A 112 -4.67 -11.33 13.08
C THR A 112 -4.85 -9.84 12.79
N ALA A 113 -5.30 -9.50 11.60
CA ALA A 113 -5.67 -8.14 11.22
C ALA A 113 -7.13 -7.86 11.60
N ASP A 114 -7.39 -7.70 12.90
CA ASP A 114 -8.74 -7.51 13.50
C ASP A 114 -9.06 -6.05 13.88
N HIS A 115 -8.19 -5.11 13.53
CA HIS A 115 -8.33 -3.67 13.78
C HIS A 115 -7.70 -2.87 12.62
N PRO A 116 -7.88 -1.53 12.55
CA PRO A 116 -7.38 -0.75 11.42
C PRO A 116 -5.89 -0.97 11.13
N PHE A 117 -5.55 -1.21 9.87
CA PHE A 117 -4.19 -1.54 9.42
C PHE A 117 -3.81 -0.82 8.13
N LEU A 118 -2.49 -0.70 7.88
CA LEU A 118 -1.95 -0.31 6.57
C LEU A 118 -1.56 -1.55 5.77
N PHE A 119 -1.66 -1.43 4.45
CA PHE A 119 -1.09 -2.39 3.53
C PHE A 119 -0.24 -1.70 2.47
N PHE A 120 0.74 -2.44 1.97
CA PHE A 120 1.65 -2.02 0.91
C PHE A 120 1.75 -3.15 -0.11
N ILE A 121 1.59 -2.81 -1.40
CA ILE A 121 1.95 -3.71 -2.50
C ILE A 121 3.23 -3.17 -3.09
N ARG A 122 4.27 -4.00 -3.11
CA ARG A 122 5.62 -3.56 -3.45
C ARG A 122 6.28 -4.48 -4.47
N ASP A 123 7.05 -3.87 -5.35
CA ASP A 123 8.04 -4.58 -6.15
C ASP A 123 9.28 -4.85 -5.27
N ARG A 124 9.57 -6.13 -5.03
CA ARG A 124 10.71 -6.52 -4.18
C ARG A 124 12.07 -6.35 -4.85
N PHE A 125 12.13 -6.39 -6.19
CA PHE A 125 13.38 -6.23 -6.92
C PHE A 125 13.78 -4.77 -7.03
N LEU A 126 12.82 -3.89 -7.32
CA LEU A 126 13.02 -2.45 -7.47
C LEU A 126 12.86 -1.69 -6.15
N ASN A 127 12.41 -2.35 -5.07
CA ASN A 127 12.05 -1.75 -3.78
C ASN A 127 10.98 -0.62 -3.90
N LEU A 128 10.14 -0.68 -4.93
CA LEU A 128 9.14 0.35 -5.23
C LEU A 128 7.80 0.03 -4.58
N THR A 129 7.15 1.05 -4.02
CA THR A 129 5.77 0.94 -3.54
C THR A 129 4.81 1.23 -4.68
N LEU A 130 4.01 0.22 -5.06
CA LEU A 130 3.02 0.31 -6.14
C LEU A 130 1.67 0.77 -5.61
N PHE A 131 1.27 0.24 -4.44
CA PHE A 131 0.07 0.66 -3.73
C PHE A 131 0.38 0.85 -2.26
N ILE A 132 -0.24 1.87 -1.68
CA ILE A 132 -0.34 2.09 -0.25
C ILE A 132 -1.81 2.35 0.07
N GLY A 133 -2.30 1.76 1.15
CA GLY A 133 -3.66 1.99 1.58
C GLY A 133 -3.85 1.67 3.06
N ARG A 134 -5.00 2.10 3.56
CA ARG A 134 -5.45 1.84 4.92
C ARG A 134 -6.81 1.18 4.91
N VAL A 135 -6.98 0.21 5.79
CA VAL A 135 -8.26 -0.44 6.06
C VAL A 135 -8.67 0.01 7.44
N THR A 136 -9.82 0.67 7.54
CA THR A 136 -10.33 1.23 8.81
C THR A 136 -11.64 0.60 9.26
N HIS A 137 -12.31 -0.10 8.36
CA HIS A 137 -13.58 -0.78 8.60
C HIS A 137 -13.46 -2.16 7.95
N LEU A 138 -13.67 -3.20 8.76
CA LEU A 138 -13.57 -4.61 8.38
C LEU A 138 -14.94 -5.20 8.09
#